data_AF-A0A9E3X059-F1
#
_entry.id   AF-A0A9E3X059-F1
#
_cell.length_a   1.000
_cell.length_b   1.000
_cell.length_c   1.000
_cell.angle_alpha   90.00
_cell.angle_beta   90.00
_cell.angle_gamma   90.00
#
_symmetry.space_group_name_H-M   'P 1'
#
loop_
_entity.id
_entity.type
_entity.pdbx_description
1 polymer ?
#
loop_
_entity_poly.entity_id
_entity_poly.type
_entity_poly.pdbx_seq_one_letter_code
_entity_poly.pdbx_strand_id
1 'polypeptide(L)'
;NGALAVRIQSTAVATFTFYGVAFLLIALVTLLTTGRETFDLLASVPIWLYLVPGAISVLVVGSSTFLMPRLGAVNVFVITVFAQTSVRVLISHYGWLASPIDPITVPKLIGAALVAIGAVLVIRF
;
A
#
# COMPACT_ATOMS: atom_id res chain seq x y z
N ASN A 1 -4.00 2.61 -13.39
CA ASN A 1 -5.33 3.27 -13.33
C ASN A 1 -5.36 4.68 -13.95
N GLY A 2 -4.30 5.51 -13.89
CA GLY A 2 -4.31 6.91 -14.38
C GLY A 2 -4.76 7.11 -15.84
N ALA A 3 -4.17 6.40 -16.81
CA ALA A 3 -4.61 6.49 -18.22
C ALA A 3 -6.06 6.01 -18.43
N LEU A 4 -6.51 5.05 -17.62
CA LEU A 4 -7.88 4.55 -17.64
C LEU A 4 -8.85 5.62 -17.10
N ALA A 5 -8.45 6.33 -16.04
CA ALA A 5 -9.23 7.42 -15.44
C ALA A 5 -9.43 8.59 -16.40
N VAL A 6 -8.40 8.96 -17.16
CA VAL A 6 -8.50 10.01 -18.19
C VAL A 6 -9.47 9.61 -19.30
N ARG A 7 -9.48 8.36 -19.73
CA ARG A 7 -10.38 7.90 -20.82
C ARG A 7 -11.83 7.71 -20.36
N ILE A 8 -12.02 7.20 -19.14
CA ILE A 8 -13.35 6.95 -18.56
C ILE A 8 -13.97 8.24 -18.00
N GLN A 9 -13.19 9.32 -17.85
CA GLN A 9 -13.60 10.57 -17.20
C GLN A 9 -14.13 10.35 -15.77
N SER A 10 -13.77 9.23 -15.14
CA SER A 10 -14.13 8.90 -13.77
C SER A 10 -13.02 8.13 -13.09
N THR A 11 -12.37 8.79 -12.13
CA THR A 11 -11.30 8.23 -11.32
C THR A 11 -11.77 7.05 -10.48
N ALA A 12 -13.00 7.12 -9.95
CA ALA A 12 -13.58 6.07 -9.12
C ALA A 12 -13.82 4.79 -9.94
N VAL A 13 -14.46 4.92 -11.11
CA VAL A 13 -14.74 3.77 -11.99
C VAL A 13 -13.44 3.15 -12.51
N ALA A 14 -12.48 3.97 -12.95
CA ALA A 14 -11.19 3.48 -13.42
C ALA A 14 -10.39 2.76 -12.33
N THR A 15 -10.46 3.24 -11.09
CA THR A 15 -9.81 2.60 -9.95
C THR A 15 -10.50 1.27 -9.62
N PHE A 16 -11.84 1.26 -9.53
CA PHE A 16 -12.63 0.06 -9.29
C PHE A 16 -12.33 -1.05 -10.33
N THR A 17 -12.39 -0.75 -11.62
CA THR A 17 -12.12 -1.74 -12.68
C THR A 17 -10.67 -2.23 -12.64
N PHE A 18 -9.71 -1.33 -12.43
CA PHE A 18 -8.29 -1.71 -12.36
C PHE A 18 -8.01 -2.68 -11.20
N TYR A 19 -8.51 -2.38 -10.00
CA TYR A 19 -8.34 -3.25 -8.85
C TYR A 19 -9.20 -4.52 -8.94
N GLY A 20 -10.34 -4.48 -9.63
CA GLY A 20 -11.14 -5.67 -9.94
C GLY A 20 -10.37 -6.67 -10.81
N VAL A 21 -9.72 -6.20 -11.88
CA VAL A 21 -8.86 -7.06 -12.71
C VAL A 21 -7.68 -7.62 -11.91
N ALA A 22 -7.02 -6.78 -11.10
CA ALA A 22 -5.92 -7.21 -10.25
C ALA A 22 -6.37 -8.30 -9.25
N PHE A 23 -7.55 -8.13 -8.63
CA PHE A 23 -8.14 -9.12 -7.73
C PHE A 23 -8.37 -10.46 -8.43
N LEU A 24 -8.96 -10.46 -9.63
CA LEU A 24 -9.21 -11.69 -10.40
C LEU A 24 -7.92 -12.44 -10.74
N LEU A 25 -6.87 -11.71 -11.14
CA LEU A 25 -5.57 -12.31 -11.45
C LEU A 25 -4.92 -12.93 -10.20
N ILE A 26 -4.94 -12.22 -9.07
CA ILE A 26 -4.39 -12.72 -7.81
C ILE A 26 -5.21 -13.93 -7.34
N ALA A 27 -6.53 -13.88 -7.43
CA ALA A 27 -7.41 -14.99 -7.08
C ALA A 27 -7.10 -16.23 -7.93
N LEU A 28 -6.95 -16.06 -9.26
CA LEU A 28 -6.60 -17.16 -10.17
C LEU A 28 -5.26 -17.79 -9.77
N VAL A 29 -4.21 -16.98 -9.60
CA VAL A 29 -2.89 -17.48 -9.20
C VAL A 29 -2.99 -18.23 -7.86
N THR A 30 -3.66 -17.63 -6.87
CA THR A 30 -3.79 -18.22 -5.53
C THR A 30 -4.54 -19.56 -5.57
N LEU A 31 -5.61 -19.67 -6.36
CA LEU A 31 -6.36 -20.93 -6.52
C LEU A 31 -5.53 -22.02 -7.21
N LEU A 32 -4.58 -21.65 -8.07
CA LEU A 32 -3.71 -22.61 -8.75
C LEU A 32 -2.50 -23.04 -7.91
N THR A 33 -2.03 -22.19 -7.00
CA THR A 33 -0.79 -22.43 -6.24
C THR A 33 -1.02 -22.89 -4.80
N THR A 34 -2.20 -22.63 -4.22
CA THR A 34 -2.43 -22.77 -2.78
C THR A 34 -3.41 -23.89 -2.49
N GLY A 35 -3.07 -24.76 -1.52
CA GLY A 35 -3.92 -25.86 -1.09
C GLY A 35 -5.17 -25.42 -0.35
N ARG A 36 -6.24 -26.24 -0.41
CA ARG A 36 -7.55 -25.96 0.19
C ARG A 36 -7.50 -25.68 1.69
N GLU A 37 -6.63 -26.37 2.42
CA GLU A 37 -6.47 -26.23 3.88
C GLU A 37 -6.13 -24.78 4.30
N THR A 38 -5.42 -24.03 3.45
CA THR A 38 -5.09 -22.63 3.74
C THR A 38 -6.34 -21.74 3.65
N PHE A 39 -7.31 -22.10 2.80
CA PHE A 39 -8.56 -21.36 2.66
C PHE A 39 -9.48 -21.54 3.86
N ASP A 40 -9.46 -22.71 4.50
CA ASP A 40 -10.26 -23.00 5.68
C ASP A 40 -9.82 -22.14 6.88
N LEU A 41 -8.55 -21.72 6.91
CA LEU A 41 -8.02 -20.79 7.92
C LEU A 41 -8.58 -19.37 7.81
N LEU A 42 -9.16 -18.94 6.68
CA LEU A 42 -9.71 -17.58 6.60
C LEU A 42 -10.84 -17.35 7.61
N ALA A 43 -11.61 -18.40 7.92
CA ALA A 43 -12.69 -18.30 8.91
C ALA A 43 -12.19 -18.15 10.35
N SER A 44 -10.94 -18.54 10.64
CA SER A 44 -10.36 -18.45 11.98
C SER A 44 -9.63 -17.13 12.24
N VAL A 45 -9.41 -16.31 11.21
CA VAL A 45 -8.72 -15.03 11.33
C VAL A 45 -9.69 -13.92 11.75
N PRO A 46 -9.36 -13.13 12.79
CA PRO A 46 -10.17 -11.99 13.22
C PRO A 46 -10.49 -11.00 12.09
N ILE A 47 -11.76 -10.59 11.97
CA ILE A 47 -12.23 -9.75 10.84
C ILE A 47 -11.50 -8.40 10.72
N TRP A 48 -11.04 -7.85 11.84
CA TRP A 48 -10.34 -6.57 11.87
C TRP A 48 -9.00 -6.60 11.12
N LEU A 49 -8.35 -7.78 11.02
CA LEU A 49 -7.13 -7.97 10.24
C LEU A 49 -7.36 -7.82 8.74
N TYR A 50 -8.61 -7.96 8.27
CA TYR A 50 -8.99 -7.68 6.90
C TYR A 50 -9.48 -6.24 6.74
N LEU A 51 -10.36 -5.78 7.63
CA LEU A 51 -11.02 -4.48 7.51
C LEU A 51 -10.06 -3.30 7.70
N VAL A 52 -9.17 -3.34 8.69
CA VAL A 52 -8.28 -2.21 9.00
C VAL A 52 -7.27 -1.98 7.87
N PRO A 53 -6.51 -2.99 7.40
CA PRO A 53 -5.61 -2.80 6.26
C PRO A 53 -6.36 -2.48 4.97
N GLY A 54 -7.55 -3.05 4.78
CA GLY A 54 -8.42 -2.75 3.64
C GLY A 54 -8.84 -1.28 3.60
N ALA A 55 -9.31 -0.73 4.72
CA ALA A 55 -9.69 0.66 4.84
C ALA A 55 -8.50 1.62 4.61
N ILE A 56 -7.35 1.31 5.21
CA ILE A 56 -6.11 2.08 4.97
C ILE A 56 -5.73 2.05 3.48
N SER A 57 -5.87 0.89 2.83
CA SER A 57 -5.55 0.76 1.40
C SER A 57 -6.44 1.64 0.53
N VAL A 58 -7.74 1.74 0.82
CA VAL A 58 -8.66 2.64 0.10
C VAL A 58 -8.21 4.10 0.25
N LEU A 59 -7.82 4.52 1.47
CA LEU A 59 -7.31 5.87 1.71
C LEU A 59 -6.01 6.14 0.93
N VAL A 60 -5.05 5.22 0.99
CA VAL A 60 -3.76 5.36 0.29
C VAL A 60 -3.98 5.45 -1.22
N VAL A 61 -4.77 4.55 -1.81
CA VAL A 61 -5.04 4.54 -3.25
C VAL A 61 -5.82 5.78 -3.68
N GLY A 62 -6.81 6.19 -2.89
CA GLY A 62 -7.59 7.41 -3.12
C GLY A 62 -6.72 8.66 -3.10
N SER A 63 -5.91 8.82 -2.04
CA SER A 63 -4.96 9.92 -1.90
C SER A 63 -3.95 9.95 -3.05
N SER A 64 -3.34 8.82 -3.39
CA SER A 64 -2.38 8.76 -4.50
C SER A 64 -3.02 9.15 -5.82
N THR A 65 -4.23 8.66 -6.12
CA THR A 65 -4.90 8.96 -7.39
C THR A 65 -5.35 10.44 -7.47
N PHE A 66 -5.71 11.06 -6.34
CA PHE A 66 -6.04 12.47 -6.25
C PHE A 66 -4.82 13.39 -6.31
N LEU A 67 -3.71 13.00 -5.67
CA LEU A 67 -2.49 13.78 -5.60
C LEU A 67 -1.65 13.67 -6.88
N MET A 68 -1.74 12.57 -7.63
CA MET A 68 -0.91 12.30 -8.80
C MET A 68 -1.02 13.38 -9.90
N PRO A 69 -2.21 13.89 -10.26
CA PRO A 69 -2.33 14.99 -11.21
C PRO A 69 -1.83 16.35 -10.68
N ARG A 70 -1.76 16.52 -9.35
CA ARG A 70 -1.42 17.80 -8.70
C ARG A 70 0.07 17.93 -8.38
N LEU A 71 0.67 16.84 -7.89
CA LEU A 71 2.06 16.80 -7.46
C LEU A 71 2.98 16.15 -8.50
N GLY A 72 2.42 15.46 -9.49
CA GLY A 72 3.18 14.65 -10.43
C GLY A 72 3.44 13.24 -9.90
N ALA A 73 3.62 12.30 -10.83
CA ALA A 73 3.77 10.86 -10.53
C ALA A 73 4.95 10.55 -9.60
N VAL A 74 6.09 11.23 -9.85
CA VAL A 74 7.33 11.02 -9.11
C VAL A 74 7.18 11.46 -7.65
N ASN A 75 6.60 12.63 -7.40
CA ASN A 75 6.41 13.14 -6.05
C ASN A 75 5.45 12.27 -5.24
N VAL A 76 4.34 11.82 -5.83
CA VAL A 76 3.42 10.90 -5.15
C VAL A 76 4.12 9.59 -4.80
N PHE A 77 4.87 9.00 -5.74
CA PHE A 77 5.63 7.78 -5.49
C PHE A 77 6.60 7.94 -4.31
N VAL A 78 7.37 9.02 -4.32
CA VAL A 78 8.35 9.34 -3.28
C VAL A 78 7.68 9.55 -1.92
N ILE A 79 6.60 10.33 -1.85
CA ILE A 79 5.84 10.57 -0.61
C ILE A 79 5.26 9.26 -0.09
N THR A 80 4.67 8.43 -0.96
CA THR A 80 4.13 7.13 -0.57
C THR A 80 5.21 6.20 -0.04
N VAL A 81 6.39 6.15 -0.68
CA VAL A 81 7.52 5.32 -0.23
C VAL A 81 8.07 5.80 1.13
N PHE A 82 8.15 7.10 1.34
CA PHE A 82 8.53 7.65 2.64
C PHE A 82 7.49 7.33 3.73
N ALA A 83 6.20 7.57 3.44
CA ALA A 83 5.10 7.31 4.37
C ALA A 83 5.01 5.83 4.75
N GLN A 84 5.03 4.92 3.77
CA GLN A 84 4.96 3.47 4.02
C GLN A 84 6.15 2.99 4.85
N THR A 85 7.36 3.52 4.61
CA THR A 85 8.56 3.13 5.36
C THR A 85 8.46 3.61 6.80
N SER A 86 8.06 4.87 7.00
CA SER A 86 7.87 5.45 8.34
C SER A 86 6.80 4.72 9.13
N VAL A 87 5.63 4.49 8.52
CA VAL A 87 4.51 3.75 9.12
C VAL A 87 4.93 2.32 9.45
N ARG A 88 5.66 1.64 8.56
CA ARG A 88 6.12 0.26 8.80
C ARG A 88 7.06 0.18 10.00
N VAL A 89 8.00 1.12 10.15
CA VAL A 89 8.90 1.18 11.31
C VAL A 89 8.11 1.42 12.60
N LEU A 90 7.10 2.29 12.57
CA LEU A 90 6.24 2.53 13.72
C LEU A 90 5.41 1.28 14.09
N ILE A 91 4.75 0.67 13.11
CA ILE A 91 3.94 -0.55 13.31
C ILE A 91 4.81 -1.68 13.87
N SER A 92 5.99 -1.90 13.30
CA SER A 92 6.87 -2.98 13.73
C SER A 92 7.49 -2.73 15.11
N HIS A 93 7.72 -1.46 15.47
CA HIS A 93 8.23 -1.10 16.78
C HIS A 93 7.21 -1.35 17.90
N TYR A 94 5.94 -1.00 17.67
CA TYR A 94 4.87 -1.14 18.66
C TYR A 94 4.10 -2.48 18.55
N GLY A 95 4.43 -3.35 17.60
CA GLY A 95 3.72 -4.62 17.37
C GLY A 95 2.26 -4.44 16.93
N TRP A 96 1.91 -3.29 16.33
CA TRP A 96 0.55 -3.04 15.88
C TRP A 96 0.14 -4.03 14.77
N LEU A 97 -1.16 -4.33 14.67
CA LEU A 97 -1.72 -5.28 13.70
C LEU A 97 -1.22 -6.73 13.81
N ALA A 98 -0.87 -7.19 15.02
CA ALA A 98 -0.28 -8.52 15.24
C ALA A 98 1.02 -8.75 14.44
N SER A 99 1.73 -7.67 14.10
CA SER A 99 3.02 -7.74 13.43
C SER A 99 4.10 -8.22 14.41
N PRO A 100 5.07 -9.04 13.96
CA PRO A 100 6.23 -9.39 14.78
C PRO A 100 6.93 -8.12 15.26
N ILE A 101 7.16 -8.02 16.58
CA ILE A 101 7.86 -6.87 17.16
C ILE A 101 9.29 -6.89 16.64
N ASP A 102 9.62 -5.90 15.84
CA ASP A 102 10.92 -5.78 15.18
C ASP A 102 11.64 -4.54 15.74
N PRO A 103 12.69 -4.71 16.55
CA PRO A 103 13.35 -3.59 17.22
C PRO A 103 13.91 -2.58 16.23
N ILE A 104 13.88 -1.30 16.62
CA ILE A 104 14.48 -0.21 15.87
C ILE A 104 16.00 -0.36 15.99
N THR A 105 16.66 -0.60 14.86
CA THR A 105 18.11 -0.69 14.75
C THR A 105 18.67 0.56 14.08
N VAL A 106 19.92 0.91 14.39
CA VAL A 106 20.63 2.06 13.80
C VAL A 106 20.59 2.04 12.25
N PRO A 107 20.76 0.90 11.56
CA PRO A 107 20.64 0.85 10.10
C PRO A 107 19.26 1.24 9.57
N LYS A 108 18.16 0.89 10.27
CA LYS A 108 16.80 1.28 9.85
C LYS A 108 16.57 2.79 9.96
N LEU A 109 17.13 3.40 11.00
CA LEU A 109 17.09 4.86 11.17
C LEU A 109 17.87 5.57 10.06
N ILE A 110 19.06 5.07 9.72
CA ILE A 110 19.84 5.60 8.59
C ILE A 110 19.07 5.42 7.28
N GLY A 111 18.49 4.26 7.03
CA GLY A 111 17.66 4.01 5.84
C GLY A 111 16.46 4.94 5.75
N ALA A 112 15.72 5.15 6.85
CA ALA A 112 14.60 6.09 6.89
C ALA A 112 15.06 7.53 6.62
N ALA A 113 16.20 7.95 7.19
CA ALA A 113 16.78 9.27 6.93
C ALA A 113 17.18 9.44 5.46
N LEU A 114 17.78 8.43 4.83
CA LEU A 114 18.13 8.46 3.40
C LEU A 114 16.89 8.57 2.51
N VAL A 115 15.81 7.84 2.83
CA VAL A 115 14.53 7.97 2.10
C VAL A 115 13.95 9.36 2.27
N ALA A 116 14.01 9.95 3.48
CA ALA A 116 13.56 11.32 3.72
C ALA A 116 14.35 12.35 2.92
N ILE A 117 15.69 12.24 2.94
CA ILE A 117 16.59 13.14 2.20
C ILE A 117 16.33 13.02 0.69
N GLY A 118 16.29 11.80 0.17
CA GLY A 118 15.98 11.55 -1.24
C GLY A 118 14.62 12.12 -1.63
N ALA A 119 13.62 12.01 -0.74
CA ALA A 119 12.31 12.58 -0.98
C ALA A 119 12.33 14.11 -1.07
N VAL A 120 13.02 14.78 -0.15
CA VAL A 120 13.18 16.24 -0.18
C VAL A 120 13.91 16.69 -1.44
N LEU A 121 14.97 15.98 -1.85
CA LEU A 121 15.72 16.29 -3.07
C LEU A 121 14.83 16.23 -4.31
N VAL A 122 14.05 15.15 -4.47
CA VAL A 122 13.18 14.96 -5.64
C VAL A 122 12.00 15.93 -5.67
N ILE A 123 11.46 16.29 -4.51
CA ILE A 123 10.31 17.21 -4.46
C ILE A 123 10.74 18.67 -4.68
N ARG A 124 11.95 19.03 -4.25
CA ARG A 124 12.43 20.42 -4.24
C ARG A 124 13.22 20.82 -5.50
N PHE A 125 13.82 19.86 -6.21
CA PHE A 125 14.66 20.09 -7.40
C PHE A 125 14.17 19.24 -8.57
#